data_AF-A0A3G4WCG3-F1
#
_entry.id   AF-A0A3G4WCG3-F1
#
_cell.length_a   1.000
_cell.length_b   1.000
_cell.length_c   1.000
_cell.angle_alpha   90.00
_cell.angle_beta   90.00
_cell.angle_gamma   90.00
#
_symmetry.space_group_name_H-M   'P 1'
#
loop_
_entity.id
_entity.type
_entity.pdbx_description
1 polymer ?
#
loop_
_entity_poly.entity_id
_entity_poly.type
_entity_poly.pdbx_seq_one_letter_code
_entity_poly.pdbx_strand_id
1 'polypeptide(L)' 'MTAPKADPLYVSYMEAFSASTLHTRDCTACQNGKHCAVGAPIHKAFAKAQDAYQVRQAAKRRS' A
#
# COMPACT_ATOMS: atom_id res chain seq x y z
N MET A 1 -20.11 -21.42 4.78
CA MET A 1 -18.72 -21.06 5.14
C MET A 1 -18.55 -19.57 4.83
N THR A 2 -18.59 -18.70 5.83
CA THR A 2 -18.42 -17.25 5.63
C THR A 2 -16.93 -17.00 5.43
N ALA A 3 -16.53 -16.48 4.26
CA ALA A 3 -15.15 -16.06 4.04
C ALA A 3 -14.75 -15.08 5.16
N PRO A 4 -13.55 -15.20 5.76
CA PRO A 4 -13.11 -14.20 6.72
C PRO A 4 -13.16 -12.84 6.02
N LYS A 5 -13.96 -11.93 6.56
CA LYS A 5 -14.08 -10.56 6.03
C LYS A 5 -12.67 -9.97 6.07
N ALA A 6 -12.06 -9.76 4.90
CA ALA A 6 -10.73 -9.20 4.80
C ALA A 6 -10.68 -7.89 5.62
N ASP A 7 -9.62 -7.70 6.40
CA ASP A 7 -9.49 -6.50 7.22
C ASP A 7 -9.53 -5.27 6.29
N PRO A 8 -10.35 -4.25 6.58
CA PRO A 8 -10.51 -3.11 5.68
C PRO A 8 -9.18 -2.37 5.45
N LEU A 9 -8.26 -2.37 6.43
CA LEU A 9 -6.92 -1.80 6.25
C LEU A 9 -6.05 -2.66 5.33
N TYR A 10 -6.24 -3.98 5.36
CA TYR A 10 -5.58 -4.88 4.41
C TYR A 10 -6.07 -4.63 2.99
N VAL A 11 -7.38 -4.45 2.77
CA VAL A 11 -7.94 -4.10 1.45
C VAL A 11 -7.37 -2.79 0.95
N SER A 12 -7.41 -1.72 1.77
CA SER A 12 -6.84 -0.42 1.38
C SER A 12 -5.33 -0.48 1.13
N TYR A 13 -4.59 -1.28 1.90
CA TYR A 13 -3.17 -1.54 1.64
C TYR A 13 -2.94 -2.21 0.28
N MET A 14 -3.72 -3.24 -0.04
CA MET A 14 -3.61 -3.95 -1.32
C MET A 14 -3.98 -3.08 -2.51
N GLU A 15 -4.99 -2.22 -2.40
CA GLU A 15 -5.36 -1.25 -3.43
C GLU A 15 -4.23 -0.24 -3.69
N ALA A 16 -3.67 0.33 -2.62
CA ALA A 16 -2.56 1.27 -2.74
C ALA A 16 -1.29 0.60 -3.30
N PHE A 17 -1.04 -0.67 -2.94
CA PHE A 17 0.03 -1.49 -3.49
C PHE A 17 -0.19 -1.74 -4.99
N SER A 18 -1.41 -2.09 -5.40
CA SER A 18 -1.76 -2.28 -6.81
C SER A 18 -1.56 -1.01 -7.64
N ALA A 19 -1.93 0.16 -7.10
CA ALA A 19 -1.70 1.44 -7.77
C ALA A 19 -0.20 1.78 -7.89
N SER A 20 0.58 1.52 -6.83
CA SER A 20 2.03 1.73 -6.82
C SER A 20 2.77 0.83 -7.80
N THR A 21 2.40 -0.45 -7.84
CA THR A 21 2.99 -1.43 -8.76
C THR A 21 2.63 -1.13 -10.21
N LEU A 22 1.38 -0.75 -10.49
CA LEU A 22 0.97 -0.31 -11.83
C LEU A 22 1.77 0.91 -12.28
N HIS A 23 1.88 1.94 -11.42
CA HIS A 23 2.67 3.12 -11.75
C HIS A 23 4.15 2.80 -11.97
N THR A 24 4.73 1.96 -11.12
CA THR A 24 6.13 1.55 -11.27
C THR A 24 6.34 0.80 -12.59
N ARG A 25 5.40 -0.06 -12.99
CA ARG A 25 5.47 -0.79 -14.27
C ARG A 25 5.48 0.14 -15.48
N ASP A 26 4.72 1.23 -15.44
CA ASP A 26 4.56 2.13 -16.58
C ASP A 26 5.47 3.39 -16.48
N CYS A 27 6.21 3.57 -15.38
CA CYS A 27 7.09 4.71 -15.16
C CYS A 27 8.58 4.31 -15.09
N THR A 28 9.33 4.58 -16.15
CA THR A 28 10.78 4.31 -16.23
C THR A 28 11.58 5.06 -15.15
N ALA A 29 11.13 6.24 -14.71
CA ALA A 29 11.78 6.95 -13.61
C ALA A 29 11.70 6.15 -12.31
N CYS A 30 10.50 5.68 -11.94
CA CYS A 30 10.28 4.86 -10.76
C CYS A 30 10.99 3.50 -10.84
N GLN A 31 11.07 2.88 -12.03
CA GLN A 31 11.84 1.63 -12.22
C GLN A 31 13.33 1.81 -11.94
N ASN A 32 13.88 2.97 -12.26
CA ASN A 32 15.28 3.31 -12.02
C ASN A 32 15.52 3.89 -10.61
N GLY A 33 14.54 3.77 -9.70
CA GLY A 33 14.63 4.32 -8.35
C GLY A 33 14.65 5.86 -8.29
N LYS A 34 14.31 6.53 -9.39
CA LYS A 34 14.22 7.99 -9.45
C LYS A 34 12.85 8.46 -8.95
N HIS A 35 12.85 9.60 -8.28
CA HIS A 35 11.63 10.23 -7.83
C HIS A 35 10.84 10.75 -9.04
N CYS A 36 9.55 10.40 -9.10
CA CYS A 36 8.63 10.90 -10.12
C CYS A 36 7.56 11.76 -9.44
N ALA A 37 7.26 12.94 -9.99
CA ALA A 37 6.23 13.84 -9.44
C ALA A 37 4.84 13.18 -9.38
N VAL A 38 4.54 12.29 -10.33
CA VAL A 38 3.31 11.49 -10.36
C VAL A 38 3.36 10.32 -9.38
N GLY A 39 4.54 9.72 -9.19
CA GLY A 39 4.75 8.62 -8.25
C GLY A 39 4.75 9.06 -6.78
N ALA A 40 5.13 10.31 -6.49
CA ALA A 40 5.17 10.87 -5.13
C ALA A 40 3.84 10.75 -4.36
N PRO A 41 2.67 11.17 -4.90
CA PRO A 41 1.39 10.98 -4.23
C PRO A 41 1.00 9.49 -4.09
N ILE A 42 1.37 8.65 -5.06
CA ILE A 42 1.07 7.20 -5.03
C ILE A 42 1.88 6.51 -3.93
N HIS A 43 3.17 6.82 -3.84
CA HIS A 43 4.05 6.33 -2.79
C HIS A 43 3.60 6.81 -1.41
N LYS A 44 3.17 8.07 -1.28
CA LYS A 44 2.62 8.61 -0.03
C LYS A 44 1.34 7.87 0.40
N ALA A 45 0.44 7.59 -0.54
CA ALA A 45 -0.78 6.83 -0.27
C ALA A 45 -0.47 5.39 0.17
N PHE A 46 0.46 4.72 -0.53
CA PHE A 46 0.93 3.39 -0.18
C PHE A 46 1.57 3.34 1.22
N ALA A 47 2.50 4.26 1.51
CA ALA A 47 3.15 4.34 2.81
C ALA A 47 2.14 4.55 3.95
N LYS A 48 1.13 5.41 3.73
CA LYS A 48 0.07 5.65 4.72
C LYS A 48 -0.79 4.40 4.95
N ALA A 49 -1.15 3.67 3.90
CA ALA A 49 -1.95 2.45 4.03
C ALA A 49 -1.15 1.32 4.71
N GLN A 50 0.14 1.20 4.37
CA GLN A 50 1.07 0.26 5.02
C GLN A 50 1.20 0.56 6.51
N ASP A 51 1.43 1.82 6.88
CA ASP A 51 1.56 2.24 8.28
C ASP A 51 0.29 1.91 9.07
N ALA A 52 -0.89 2.28 8.56
CA ALA A 52 -2.16 1.99 9.21
C ALA A 52 -2.39 0.49 9.42
N TYR A 53 -2.06 -0.34 8.41
CA TYR A 53 -2.13 -1.79 8.54
C TYR A 53 -1.13 -2.32 9.58
N GLN A 54 0.12 -1.85 9.56
CA GLN A 54 1.16 -2.27 10.52
C GLN A 54 0.79 -1.90 11.97
N VAL A 55 0.26 -0.69 12.20
CA VAL A 55 -0.25 -0.26 13.51
C VAL A 55 -1.35 -1.20 14.00
N ARG A 56 -2.30 -1.57 13.13
CA ARG A 56 -3.34 -2.53 13.48
C ARG A 56 -2.80 -3.92 13.78
N GLN A 57 -1.84 -4.40 12.99
CA GLN A 57 -1.22 -5.71 13.20
C GLN A 57 -0.43 -5.73 14.51
N ALA A 58 0.26 -4.65 14.87
CA ALA A 58 0.93 -4.50 16.16
C ALA A 58 -0.08 -4.52 17.33
N ALA A 59 -1.23 -3.85 17.19
CA ALA A 59 -2.30 -3.89 18.19
C ALA A 59 -2.89 -5.30 18.37
N LYS A 60 -3.16 -6.01 17.26
CA LYS A 60 -3.64 -7.41 17.31
C LYS A 60 -2.66 -8.37 17.97
N ARG A 61 -1.35 -8.16 17.82
CA ARG A 61 -0.30 -9.01 18.44
C ARG A 61 -0.15 -8.78 19.95
N ARG A 62 -0.67 -7.67 20.48
CA ARG A 62 -0.61 -7.31 21.91
C ARG A 62 -1.89 -7.67 22.68
N SER A 63 -2.89 -8.24 21.98
CA SER A 63 -4.15 -8.72 22.55
C SER A 63 -4.11 -10.23 22.72
#